data_AF-A0A930N4C3-F1
#
_entry.id   AF-A0A930N4C3-F1
#
_cell.length_a   1.000
_cell.length_b   1.000
_cell.length_c   1.000
_cell.angle_alpha   90.00
_cell.angle_beta   90.00
_cell.angle_gamma   90.00
#
_symmetry.space_group_name_H-M   'P 1'
#
loop_
_entity.id
_entity.type
_entity.pdbx_description
1 polymer ?
#
loop_
_entity_poly.entity_id
_entity_poly.type
_entity_poly.pdbx_seq_one_letter_code
_entity_poly.pdbx_strand_id
1 'polypeptide(L)'
;MHASIYRFVLALVLFSGLVSCTRNEAPLRRSNSRSSVDHLIIKEVFYIGHVTVKSFPAEWNLSPAKSWYEDDQYITIYNPTSSVKYLDGLALCTTALDPSDERTFAGKEDFRRMYIGVEAISYFPGSGQEHPIQPGQTVVIAKYAIDHAKEYFVRLNKQADEYGEPHEDPKLYKGVDSLLNLTKADWEWTNIEYDALHMNNPNVPDLVPILTGVNKEGQKYADFGIKQISGQNGIALIQLPWTPEDFKTNYQDTKERLGYRHYINVTNSQFADFYAIEIPFSKALDCITVCPKRRYKINPYKNTFDKGYNAVTEVSAKNLPKSDWQKYSGLGLIRKWDGKKFVDDNNSTSDFEVKPASLGLKKATPTDK
;
A
#
# COMPACT_ATOMS: atom_id res chain seq x y z
N MET A 1 48.25 -67.00 45.08
CA MET A 1 47.52 -66.49 43.89
C MET A 1 46.44 -65.55 44.42
N HIS A 2 46.74 -64.29 44.77
CA HIS A 2 46.89 -63.11 43.90
C HIS A 2 45.79 -62.95 42.85
N ALA A 3 44.88 -61.98 43.05
CA ALA A 3 44.62 -60.90 42.08
C ALA A 3 43.59 -59.89 42.64
N SER A 4 44.05 -58.68 42.94
CA SER A 4 43.24 -57.44 42.98
C SER A 4 42.81 -57.06 41.57
N ILE A 5 41.59 -56.59 41.35
CA ILE A 5 41.22 -55.87 40.12
C ILE A 5 40.40 -54.60 40.43
N TYR A 6 41.13 -53.49 40.36
CA TYR A 6 40.84 -52.14 39.85
C TYR A 6 39.43 -51.52 39.86
N ARG A 7 39.42 -50.32 40.44
CA ARG A 7 38.50 -49.19 40.21
C ARG A 7 38.59 -48.71 38.76
N PHE A 8 37.44 -48.38 38.15
CA PHE A 8 37.37 -47.45 37.03
C PHE A 8 36.32 -46.38 37.33
N VAL A 9 36.80 -45.14 37.52
CA VAL A 9 36.02 -43.91 37.52
C VAL A 9 35.95 -43.47 36.06
N LEU A 10 34.75 -43.32 35.50
CA LEU A 10 34.57 -42.69 34.19
C LEU A 10 33.98 -41.29 34.43
N ALA A 11 34.84 -40.28 34.33
CA ALA A 11 34.46 -38.89 34.20
C ALA A 11 34.00 -38.65 32.76
N LEU A 12 32.76 -38.18 32.59
CA LEU A 12 32.25 -37.68 31.31
C LEU A 12 32.10 -36.16 31.41
N VAL A 13 33.15 -35.48 30.97
CA VAL A 13 33.12 -34.06 30.61
C VAL A 13 32.50 -33.98 29.22
N LEU A 14 31.34 -33.35 29.10
CA LEU A 14 30.81 -32.89 27.81
C LEU A 14 30.79 -31.36 27.82
N PHE A 15 31.71 -30.82 27.03
CA PHE A 15 31.86 -29.41 26.72
C PHE A 15 30.79 -28.97 25.71
N SER A 16 30.22 -27.79 25.99
CA SER A 16 29.78 -26.73 25.06
C SER A 16 28.79 -27.04 23.92
N GLY A 17 27.70 -26.28 23.92
CA GLY A 17 26.86 -26.05 22.75
C GLY A 17 25.78 -25.01 23.01
N LEU A 18 26.16 -23.74 23.17
CA LEU A 18 25.22 -22.63 23.00
C LEU A 18 24.73 -22.65 21.54
N VAL A 19 23.49 -23.09 21.33
CA VAL A 19 22.75 -22.72 20.13
C VAL A 19 21.53 -21.94 20.61
N SER A 20 21.71 -20.62 20.62
CA SER A 20 20.59 -19.68 20.57
C SER A 20 19.87 -19.90 19.24
N CYS A 21 18.90 -20.79 19.21
CA CYS A 21 17.92 -20.83 18.13
C CYS A 21 16.93 -19.71 18.38
N THR A 22 17.22 -18.51 17.86
CA THR A 22 16.17 -17.53 17.60
C THR A 22 15.20 -18.16 16.61
N ARG A 23 14.00 -18.52 17.10
CA ARG A 23 12.90 -18.98 16.26
C ARG A 23 12.42 -17.79 15.42
N ASN A 24 12.88 -17.71 14.17
CA ASN A 24 12.32 -16.84 13.12
C ASN A 24 10.97 -17.40 12.61
N GLU A 25 10.04 -17.69 13.51
CA GLU A 25 8.67 -18.03 13.13
C GLU A 25 7.80 -16.77 13.27
N ALA A 26 7.15 -16.39 12.17
CA ALA A 26 6.17 -15.31 12.18
C ALA A 26 5.02 -15.69 13.13
N PRO A 27 4.54 -14.78 13.99
CA PRO A 27 3.47 -15.09 14.92
C PRO A 27 2.21 -15.50 14.14
N LEU A 28 1.66 -16.68 14.45
CA LEU A 28 0.36 -17.14 13.94
C LEU A 28 -0.76 -16.30 14.58
N ARG A 29 -1.06 -15.14 13.99
CA ARG A 29 -2.18 -14.27 14.41
C ARG A 29 -3.48 -14.77 13.79
N ARG A 30 -4.13 -15.77 14.39
CA ARG A 30 -5.50 -16.17 14.01
C ARG A 30 -6.51 -15.30 14.74
N SER A 31 -7.25 -14.47 14.01
CA SER A 31 -8.34 -13.71 14.60
C SER A 31 -9.63 -14.55 14.64
N ASN A 32 -10.14 -14.88 15.82
CA ASN A 32 -11.52 -15.32 16.02
C ASN A 32 -12.25 -14.31 16.92
N SER A 33 -13.54 -14.45 17.19
CA SER A 33 -14.30 -13.49 18.02
C SER A 33 -13.75 -13.24 19.44
N ARG A 34 -12.71 -13.99 19.87
CA ARG A 34 -12.03 -13.88 21.17
C ARG A 34 -10.61 -13.28 21.12
N SER A 35 -9.97 -13.13 19.96
CA SER A 35 -8.64 -12.53 19.86
C SER A 35 -8.71 -11.01 19.68
N SER A 36 -7.94 -10.27 20.48
CA SER A 36 -7.77 -8.83 20.33
C SER A 36 -6.72 -8.52 19.26
N VAL A 37 -7.03 -7.60 18.34
CA VAL A 37 -6.04 -6.96 17.47
C VAL A 37 -5.31 -5.90 18.30
N ASP A 38 -3.98 -5.92 18.32
CA ASP A 38 -3.12 -5.07 19.16
C ASP A 38 -2.37 -3.97 18.40
N HIS A 39 -2.60 -3.89 17.08
CA HIS A 39 -1.97 -2.99 16.13
C HIS A 39 -3.03 -2.26 15.27
N LEU A 40 -2.57 -1.29 14.48
CA LEU A 40 -3.38 -0.59 13.49
C LEU A 40 -3.62 -1.47 12.27
N ILE A 41 -4.78 -1.32 11.63
CA ILE A 41 -5.16 -2.09 10.43
C ILE A 41 -5.50 -1.17 9.27
N ILE A 42 -5.23 -1.62 8.05
CA ILE A 42 -5.75 -1.07 6.80
C ILE A 42 -7.24 -1.40 6.74
N LYS A 43 -8.07 -0.37 6.82
CA LYS A 43 -9.54 -0.50 6.84
C LYS A 43 -10.14 -0.42 5.44
N GLU A 44 -9.58 0.40 4.56
CA GLU A 44 -10.11 0.59 3.22
C GLU A 44 -9.00 0.97 2.23
N VAL A 45 -9.08 0.43 1.02
CA VAL A 45 -8.23 0.78 -0.12
C VAL A 45 -9.13 1.16 -1.29
N PHE A 46 -9.09 2.44 -1.67
CA PHE A 46 -9.75 2.95 -2.86
C PHE A 46 -8.69 3.28 -3.91
N TYR A 47 -8.55 2.39 -4.88
CA TYR A 47 -7.47 2.43 -5.87
C TYR A 47 -7.97 2.57 -7.32
N ILE A 48 -9.21 2.19 -7.62
CA ILE A 48 -9.69 2.14 -9.01
C ILE A 48 -10.11 3.52 -9.54
N GLY A 49 -10.49 4.44 -8.65
CA GLY A 49 -10.97 5.76 -9.01
C GLY A 49 -12.38 5.77 -9.60
N HIS A 50 -12.64 6.71 -10.50
CA HIS A 50 -13.96 6.92 -11.12
C HIS A 50 -13.88 7.02 -12.64
N VAL A 51 -15.00 6.75 -13.30
CA VAL A 51 -15.16 6.92 -14.74
C VAL A 51 -15.80 8.26 -15.03
N THR A 52 -15.15 9.05 -15.88
CA THR A 52 -15.74 10.27 -16.45
C THR A 52 -16.10 10.04 -17.92
N VAL A 53 -17.12 10.74 -18.39
CA VAL A 53 -17.60 10.65 -19.78
C VAL A 53 -17.75 12.04 -20.35
N LYS A 54 -17.03 12.33 -21.44
CA LYS A 54 -17.19 13.52 -22.28
C LYS A 54 -18.14 13.21 -23.44
N SER A 55 -19.23 13.95 -23.54
CA SER A 55 -20.09 13.99 -24.71
C SER A 55 -19.61 15.05 -25.69
N PHE A 56 -19.94 14.87 -26.97
CA PHE A 56 -19.61 15.83 -28.03
C PHE A 56 -20.91 16.42 -28.61
N PRO A 57 -20.86 17.63 -29.17
CA PRO A 57 -21.98 18.19 -29.93
C PRO A 57 -22.47 17.22 -31.01
N ALA A 58 -23.78 17.16 -31.22
CA ALA A 58 -24.42 16.18 -32.10
C ALA A 58 -23.91 16.30 -33.55
N GLU A 59 -23.60 17.52 -33.99
CA GLU A 59 -23.03 17.85 -35.29
C GLU A 59 -21.69 17.19 -35.58
N TRP A 60 -20.94 16.74 -34.56
CA TRP A 60 -19.65 16.09 -34.75
C TRP A 60 -19.79 14.58 -35.02
N ASN A 61 -20.96 13.99 -34.77
CA ASN A 61 -21.22 12.55 -34.93
C ASN A 61 -20.17 11.65 -34.23
N LEU A 62 -19.68 12.09 -33.08
CA LEU A 62 -18.69 11.36 -32.27
C LEU A 62 -19.37 10.62 -31.11
N SER A 63 -18.92 9.40 -30.85
CA SER A 63 -19.32 8.65 -29.66
C SER A 63 -18.73 9.29 -28.38
N PRO A 64 -19.44 9.28 -27.24
CA PRO A 64 -18.91 9.79 -25.99
C PRO A 64 -17.58 9.12 -25.60
N ALA A 65 -16.62 9.93 -25.18
CA ALA A 65 -15.31 9.47 -24.75
C ALA A 65 -15.32 9.18 -23.25
N LYS A 66 -14.94 7.96 -22.86
CA LYS A 66 -14.78 7.57 -21.45
C LYS A 66 -13.32 7.63 -21.03
N SER A 67 -13.07 8.12 -19.81
CA SER A 67 -11.76 8.12 -19.15
C SER A 67 -11.86 7.54 -17.74
N TRP A 68 -10.80 6.89 -17.28
CA TRP A 68 -10.59 6.60 -15.86
C TRP A 68 -9.86 7.78 -15.21
N TYR A 69 -10.35 8.21 -14.05
CA TYR A 69 -9.72 9.20 -13.19
C TYR A 69 -9.25 8.47 -11.94
N GLU A 70 -7.94 8.39 -11.73
CA GLU A 70 -7.30 7.61 -10.65
C GLU A 70 -6.52 8.53 -9.68
N ASP A 71 -6.73 9.84 -9.75
CA ASP A 71 -6.05 10.77 -8.86
C ASP A 71 -6.73 10.89 -7.49
N ASP A 72 -7.98 10.44 -7.35
CA ASP A 72 -8.79 10.47 -6.12
C ASP A 72 -8.65 9.23 -5.24
N GLN A 73 -7.50 8.55 -5.34
CA GLN A 73 -7.18 7.39 -4.52
C GLN A 73 -6.99 7.75 -3.05
N TYR A 74 -7.34 6.81 -2.17
CA TYR A 74 -7.01 6.89 -0.75
C TYR A 74 -6.86 5.50 -0.11
N ILE A 75 -6.18 5.49 1.02
CA ILE A 75 -6.12 4.37 1.96
C ILE A 75 -6.61 4.89 3.31
N THR A 76 -7.31 4.05 4.07
CA THR A 76 -7.62 4.37 5.46
C THR A 76 -6.98 3.38 6.43
N ILE A 77 -6.50 3.90 7.55
CA ILE A 77 -5.98 3.13 8.68
C ILE A 77 -6.96 3.28 9.85
N TYR A 78 -7.18 2.23 10.61
CA TYR A 78 -8.05 2.22 11.78
C TYR A 78 -7.30 1.72 13.01
N ASN A 79 -7.61 2.30 14.18
CA ASN A 79 -7.15 1.78 15.46
C ASN A 79 -8.24 0.90 16.12
N PRO A 80 -8.18 -0.44 15.98
CA PRO A 80 -9.10 -1.36 16.64
C PRO A 80 -8.75 -1.62 18.11
N THR A 81 -7.64 -1.07 18.59
CA THR A 81 -7.13 -1.35 19.94
C THR A 81 -7.82 -0.45 20.97
N SER A 82 -7.68 -0.80 22.26
CA SER A 82 -8.20 0.01 23.37
C SER A 82 -7.22 1.09 23.84
N SER A 83 -6.06 1.23 23.19
CA SER A 83 -5.02 2.20 23.57
C SER A 83 -4.73 3.17 22.43
N VAL A 84 -4.27 4.37 22.76
CA VAL A 84 -3.69 5.29 21.79
C VAL A 84 -2.49 4.62 21.11
N LYS A 85 -2.40 4.75 19.79
CA LYS A 85 -1.21 4.42 19.00
C LYS A 85 -0.67 5.70 18.35
N TYR A 86 0.54 5.65 17.81
CA TYR A 86 1.15 6.79 17.14
C TYR A 86 1.54 6.39 15.72
N LEU A 87 1.33 7.31 14.78
CA LEU A 87 1.65 7.10 13.37
C LEU A 87 3.14 7.34 13.10
N ASP A 88 3.80 8.18 13.90
CA ASP A 88 5.22 8.52 13.79
C ASP A 88 6.10 7.29 13.53
N GLY A 89 6.84 7.31 12.42
CA GLY A 89 7.74 6.21 12.04
C GLY A 89 7.04 4.94 11.53
N LEU A 90 5.71 4.93 11.41
CA LEU A 90 5.00 3.95 10.58
C LEU A 90 5.12 4.34 9.10
N ALA A 91 4.95 3.38 8.21
CA ALA A 91 4.97 3.62 6.77
C ALA A 91 3.96 2.76 6.02
N LEU A 92 3.45 3.32 4.92
CA LEU A 92 2.78 2.56 3.87
C LEU A 92 3.83 2.10 2.85
N CYS A 93 3.71 0.85 2.42
CA CYS A 93 4.59 0.28 1.39
C CYS A 93 3.79 -0.41 0.28
N THR A 94 4.32 -0.43 -0.94
CA THR A 94 3.84 -1.31 -2.02
C THR A 94 4.87 -2.40 -2.33
N THR A 95 4.41 -3.63 -2.62
CA THR A 95 5.29 -4.76 -2.88
C THR A 95 6.03 -4.62 -4.20
N ALA A 96 7.30 -5.02 -4.24
CA ALA A 96 8.06 -5.07 -5.49
C ALA A 96 7.59 -6.19 -6.44
N LEU A 97 6.92 -7.20 -5.90
CA LEU A 97 6.33 -8.27 -6.67
C LEU A 97 4.89 -7.92 -7.06
N ASP A 98 4.61 -7.87 -8.36
CA ASP A 98 3.25 -7.82 -8.89
C ASP A 98 2.58 -9.20 -8.69
N PRO A 99 1.46 -9.31 -7.94
CA PRO A 99 0.77 -10.57 -7.70
C PRO A 99 0.20 -11.25 -8.95
N SER A 100 0.17 -10.54 -10.09
CA SER A 100 -0.29 -11.04 -11.38
C SER A 100 0.79 -11.54 -12.32
N ASP A 101 2.05 -11.36 -11.95
CA ASP A 101 3.21 -11.84 -12.69
C ASP A 101 3.66 -13.19 -12.12
N GLU A 102 3.63 -14.23 -12.95
CA GLU A 102 4.14 -15.55 -12.56
C GLU A 102 5.67 -15.54 -12.53
N ARG A 103 6.25 -15.25 -11.36
CA ARG A 103 7.70 -15.27 -11.14
C ARG A 103 8.16 -16.59 -10.55
N THR A 104 9.21 -17.16 -11.14
CA THR A 104 9.94 -18.31 -10.59
C THR A 104 11.30 -17.83 -10.11
N PHE A 105 11.61 -18.04 -8.84
CA PHE A 105 12.89 -17.64 -8.24
C PHE A 105 13.93 -18.76 -8.35
N ALA A 106 15.21 -18.39 -8.39
CA ALA A 106 16.30 -19.35 -8.38
C ALA A 106 16.46 -19.99 -6.98
N GLY A 107 15.83 -21.14 -6.74
CA GLY A 107 16.07 -21.95 -5.54
C GLY A 107 15.86 -21.20 -4.21
N LYS A 108 16.95 -20.91 -3.48
CA LYS A 108 16.93 -20.23 -2.17
C LYS A 108 16.64 -18.73 -2.25
N GLU A 109 16.51 -18.16 -3.44
CA GLU A 109 16.30 -16.72 -3.67
C GLU A 109 14.83 -16.28 -3.56
N ASP A 110 13.92 -17.17 -3.17
CA ASP A 110 12.54 -16.78 -2.87
C ASP A 110 12.48 -15.96 -1.57
N PHE A 111 12.66 -14.65 -1.73
CA PHE A 111 12.71 -13.67 -0.65
C PHE A 111 11.44 -13.61 0.21
N ARG A 112 10.30 -14.02 -0.34
CA ARG A 112 9.00 -13.98 0.37
C ARG A 112 8.98 -14.87 1.60
N ARG A 113 9.95 -15.80 1.72
CA ARG A 113 10.13 -16.65 2.90
C ARG A 113 11.06 -16.04 3.95
N MET A 114 11.77 -14.97 3.60
CA MET A 114 12.83 -14.34 4.40
C MET A 114 12.41 -12.97 4.93
N TYR A 115 11.72 -12.17 4.10
CA TYR A 115 11.25 -10.83 4.42
C TYR A 115 10.04 -10.42 3.55
N ILE A 116 9.46 -9.25 3.84
CA ILE A 116 8.52 -8.59 2.93
C ILE A 116 9.32 -7.72 1.96
N GLY A 117 9.22 -8.00 0.66
CA GLY A 117 9.94 -7.25 -0.38
C GLY A 117 9.09 -6.13 -0.97
N VAL A 118 9.51 -4.88 -0.78
CA VAL A 118 8.76 -3.67 -1.19
C VAL A 118 9.53 -2.86 -2.23
N GLU A 119 8.83 -2.12 -3.09
CA GLU A 119 9.43 -1.20 -4.06
C GLU A 119 9.31 0.27 -3.64
N ALA A 120 8.27 0.59 -2.87
CA ALA A 120 7.99 1.95 -2.42
C ALA A 120 7.61 1.95 -0.94
N ILE A 121 7.99 3.02 -0.25
CA ILE A 121 7.82 3.29 1.17
C ILE A 121 7.58 4.81 1.34
N SER A 122 6.41 5.18 1.84
CA SER A 122 6.10 6.54 2.28
C SER A 122 5.74 6.51 3.77
N TYR A 123 6.45 7.25 4.60
CA TYR A 123 6.35 7.18 6.06
C TYR A 123 5.72 8.43 6.68
N PHE A 124 5.10 8.26 7.85
CA PHE A 124 4.62 9.36 8.67
C PHE A 124 5.81 9.97 9.43
N PRO A 125 6.17 11.25 9.20
CA PRO A 125 7.23 11.91 9.97
C PRO A 125 6.82 12.07 11.44
N GLY A 126 7.78 12.40 12.30
CA GLY A 126 7.55 12.68 13.73
C GLY A 126 8.54 11.99 14.66
N SER A 127 8.63 12.49 15.89
CA SER A 127 9.57 12.06 16.94
C SER A 127 9.06 10.87 17.78
N GLY A 128 7.83 10.41 17.55
CA GLY A 128 7.28 9.20 18.17
C GLY A 128 5.97 9.39 18.91
N GLN A 129 5.58 10.64 19.21
CA GLN A 129 4.34 10.96 19.95
C GLN A 129 3.54 12.13 19.37
N GLU A 130 3.86 12.58 18.16
CA GLU A 130 3.25 13.79 17.57
C GLU A 130 1.90 13.50 16.90
N HIS A 131 1.72 12.28 16.37
CA HIS A 131 0.56 11.92 15.57
C HIS A 131 -0.21 10.76 16.20
N PRO A 132 -0.97 11.01 17.29
CA PRO A 132 -1.77 9.97 17.94
C PRO A 132 -2.97 9.58 17.08
N ILE A 133 -3.28 8.28 17.09
CA ILE A 133 -4.56 7.74 16.60
C ILE A 133 -5.29 7.10 17.79
N GLN A 134 -6.45 7.66 18.13
CA GLN A 134 -7.27 7.26 19.27
C GLN A 134 -7.94 5.90 19.02
N PRO A 135 -8.29 5.13 20.07
CA PRO A 135 -9.15 3.95 19.94
C PRO A 135 -10.41 4.26 19.12
N GLY A 136 -10.67 3.48 18.09
CA GLY A 136 -11.83 3.67 17.21
C GLY A 136 -11.69 4.79 16.16
N GLN A 137 -10.55 5.47 16.09
CA GLN A 137 -10.31 6.49 15.07
C GLN A 137 -9.92 5.85 13.73
N THR A 138 -10.41 6.43 12.64
CA THR A 138 -9.93 6.20 11.27
C THR A 138 -9.11 7.40 10.83
N VAL A 139 -7.97 7.13 10.19
CA VAL A 139 -7.11 8.12 9.53
C VAL A 139 -7.20 7.89 8.03
N VAL A 140 -7.42 8.96 7.27
CA VAL A 140 -7.52 8.97 5.80
C VAL A 140 -6.21 9.49 5.22
N ILE A 141 -5.59 8.69 4.35
CA ILE A 141 -4.39 9.06 3.60
C ILE A 141 -4.76 9.11 2.12
N ALA A 142 -4.72 10.28 1.51
CA ALA A 142 -5.08 10.50 0.09
C ALA A 142 -3.84 10.48 -0.82
N LYS A 143 -4.04 10.27 -2.12
CA LYS A 143 -3.02 10.60 -3.13
C LYS A 143 -2.82 12.10 -3.22
N TYR A 144 -3.92 12.83 -3.43
CA TYR A 144 -3.99 14.27 -3.42
C TYR A 144 -5.18 14.67 -2.56
N ALA A 145 -4.97 15.42 -1.49
CA ALA A 145 -6.02 15.80 -0.57
C ALA A 145 -6.77 17.05 -1.06
N ILE A 146 -7.41 16.95 -2.23
CA ILE A 146 -8.07 18.08 -2.92
C ILE A 146 -9.54 17.80 -3.23
N ASP A 147 -10.25 18.81 -3.75
CA ASP A 147 -11.56 18.61 -4.37
C ASP A 147 -11.33 18.20 -5.83
N HIS A 148 -11.40 16.89 -6.11
CA HIS A 148 -11.07 16.35 -7.42
C HIS A 148 -12.06 16.76 -8.50
N ALA A 149 -13.34 16.93 -8.17
CA ALA A 149 -14.35 17.40 -9.11
C ALA A 149 -14.06 18.85 -9.54
N LYS A 150 -13.67 19.71 -8.60
CA LYS A 150 -13.25 21.08 -8.89
C LYS A 150 -11.95 21.11 -9.70
N GLU A 151 -10.93 20.38 -9.25
CA GLU A 151 -9.61 20.37 -9.89
C GLU A 151 -9.65 19.82 -11.33
N TYR A 152 -10.56 18.89 -11.60
CA TYR A 152 -10.78 18.34 -12.94
C TYR A 152 -10.97 19.45 -14.00
N PHE A 153 -11.84 20.42 -13.72
CA PHE A 153 -12.11 21.53 -14.64
C PHE A 153 -11.01 22.60 -14.62
N VAL A 154 -10.33 22.81 -13.49
CA VAL A 154 -9.17 23.71 -13.42
C VAL A 154 -8.08 23.25 -14.38
N ARG A 155 -7.72 21.96 -14.34
CA ARG A 155 -6.69 21.37 -15.22
C ARG A 155 -7.12 21.37 -16.68
N LEU A 156 -8.38 21.04 -16.95
CA LEU A 156 -8.93 21.04 -18.30
C LEU A 156 -8.87 22.44 -18.93
N ASN A 157 -9.26 23.48 -18.18
CA ASN A 157 -9.22 24.86 -18.66
C ASN A 157 -7.78 25.36 -18.84
N LYS A 158 -6.87 25.01 -17.91
CA LYS A 158 -5.45 25.32 -18.06
C LYS A 158 -4.87 24.71 -19.34
N GLN A 159 -5.22 23.46 -19.64
CA GLN A 159 -4.81 22.82 -20.89
C GLN A 159 -5.39 23.56 -22.10
N ALA A 160 -6.67 23.91 -22.07
CA ALA A 160 -7.30 24.67 -23.16
C ALA A 160 -6.58 26.01 -23.38
N ASP A 161 -6.23 26.74 -22.32
CA ASP A 161 -5.47 27.99 -22.38
C ASP A 161 -4.08 27.79 -23.03
N GLU A 162 -3.36 26.72 -22.66
CA GLU A 162 -2.04 26.38 -23.22
C GLU A 162 -2.09 26.10 -24.73
N TYR A 163 -3.19 25.53 -25.23
CA TYR A 163 -3.39 25.24 -26.66
C TYR A 163 -4.19 26.31 -27.42
N GLY A 164 -4.65 27.37 -26.76
CA GLY A 164 -5.49 28.41 -27.36
C GLY A 164 -6.90 27.92 -27.75
N GLU A 165 -7.41 26.91 -27.04
CA GLU A 165 -8.72 26.31 -27.23
C GLU A 165 -9.77 26.95 -26.29
N PRO A 166 -11.06 26.97 -26.68
CA PRO A 166 -12.11 27.43 -25.78
C PRO A 166 -12.26 26.50 -24.57
N HIS A 167 -12.63 27.08 -23.42
CA HIS A 167 -12.97 26.29 -22.23
C HIS A 167 -14.17 25.40 -22.50
N GLU A 168 -14.09 24.18 -21.99
CA GLU A 168 -15.11 23.14 -22.19
C GLU A 168 -16.37 23.44 -21.35
N ASP A 169 -17.57 23.17 -21.89
CA ASP A 169 -18.81 23.27 -21.12
C ASP A 169 -18.89 22.09 -20.12
N PRO A 170 -18.89 22.33 -18.80
CA PRO A 170 -19.00 21.27 -17.80
C PRO A 170 -20.22 20.36 -17.98
N LYS A 171 -21.29 20.83 -18.64
CA LYS A 171 -22.49 20.02 -18.93
C LYS A 171 -22.24 18.86 -19.90
N LEU A 172 -21.16 18.93 -20.68
CA LEU A 172 -20.74 17.85 -21.57
C LEU A 172 -20.09 16.70 -20.80
N TYR A 173 -19.79 16.87 -19.51
CA TYR A 173 -19.09 15.90 -18.70
C TYR A 173 -20.04 15.24 -17.70
N LYS A 174 -20.01 13.90 -17.65
CA LYS A 174 -20.72 13.08 -16.65
C LYS A 174 -19.73 12.33 -15.78
N GLY A 175 -20.09 12.08 -14.52
CA GLY A 175 -19.27 11.35 -13.56
C GLY A 175 -18.22 12.20 -12.84
N VAL A 176 -17.97 13.43 -13.28
CA VAL A 176 -17.04 14.37 -12.59
C VAL A 176 -17.57 14.75 -11.21
N ASP A 177 -18.89 14.85 -11.05
CA ASP A 177 -19.57 15.10 -9.77
C ASP A 177 -19.53 13.91 -8.79
N SER A 178 -19.03 12.75 -9.24
CA SER A 178 -18.76 11.58 -8.42
C SER A 178 -17.32 11.52 -7.93
N LEU A 179 -16.41 12.33 -8.48
CA LEU A 179 -15.03 12.41 -7.99
C LEU A 179 -15.02 12.87 -6.54
N LEU A 180 -14.08 12.34 -5.76
CA LEU A 180 -14.09 12.56 -4.31
C LEU A 180 -13.67 14.00 -3.95
N ASN A 181 -14.19 14.49 -2.84
CA ASN A 181 -13.60 15.64 -2.16
C ASN A 181 -12.77 15.13 -0.98
N LEU A 182 -11.44 15.15 -1.16
CA LEU A 182 -10.46 14.67 -0.19
C LEU A 182 -9.76 15.83 0.55
N THR A 183 -10.28 17.06 0.49
CA THR A 183 -9.71 18.23 1.20
C THR A 183 -9.64 18.07 2.72
N LYS A 184 -10.34 17.08 3.27
CA LYS A 184 -10.38 16.75 4.70
C LYS A 184 -9.64 15.44 5.03
N ALA A 185 -8.82 14.92 4.10
CA ALA A 185 -7.94 13.82 4.43
C ALA A 185 -6.99 14.24 5.56
N ASP A 186 -6.60 13.30 6.40
CA ASP A 186 -5.70 13.55 7.52
C ASP A 186 -4.25 13.66 7.03
N TRP A 187 -3.92 12.97 5.93
CA TRP A 187 -2.59 12.93 5.31
C TRP A 187 -2.71 12.81 3.80
N GLU A 188 -1.62 13.14 3.10
CA GLU A 188 -1.44 12.78 1.69
C GLU A 188 -0.07 12.17 1.41
N TRP A 189 0.01 11.22 0.48
CA TRP A 189 1.29 10.58 0.14
C TRP A 189 2.03 11.25 -1.01
N THR A 190 1.37 12.17 -1.74
CA THR A 190 2.07 13.06 -2.66
C THR A 190 2.64 14.22 -1.89
N ASN A 191 3.94 14.21 -1.66
CA ASN A 191 4.63 15.24 -0.89
C ASN A 191 4.91 16.50 -1.72
N ILE A 192 4.68 17.69 -1.14
CA ILE A 192 4.75 18.99 -1.81
C ILE A 192 6.11 19.28 -2.42
N GLU A 193 7.19 18.77 -1.82
CA GLU A 193 8.55 19.01 -2.29
C GLU A 193 8.89 18.23 -3.57
N TYR A 194 8.09 17.19 -3.88
CA TYR A 194 8.37 16.23 -4.96
C TYR A 194 7.18 16.04 -5.92
N ASP A 195 6.14 16.88 -5.81
CA ASP A 195 4.93 16.78 -6.62
C ASP A 195 5.08 17.47 -7.98
N ALA A 196 5.30 16.67 -9.01
CA ALA A 196 5.42 17.14 -10.39
C ALA A 196 4.12 17.71 -10.98
N LEU A 197 2.95 17.36 -10.42
CA LEU A 197 1.65 17.83 -10.92
C LEU A 197 1.15 19.09 -10.21
N HIS A 198 1.81 19.50 -9.12
CA HIS A 198 1.40 20.63 -8.28
C HIS A 198 -0.06 20.54 -7.81
N MET A 199 -0.51 19.33 -7.48
CA MET A 199 -1.83 18.97 -6.97
C MET A 199 -1.85 18.68 -5.47
N ASN A 200 -0.69 18.65 -4.80
CA ASN A 200 -0.57 18.59 -3.33
C ASN A 200 -1.38 19.71 -2.66
N ASN A 201 -2.00 19.41 -1.53
CA ASN A 201 -2.70 20.39 -0.69
C ASN A 201 -1.81 20.79 0.50
N PRO A 202 -1.23 22.01 0.50
CA PRO A 202 -0.30 22.44 1.55
C PRO A 202 -0.91 22.55 2.96
N ASN A 203 -2.23 22.41 3.10
CA ASN A 203 -2.93 22.41 4.40
C ASN A 203 -3.09 21.00 4.99
N VAL A 204 -2.72 19.96 4.26
CA VAL A 204 -2.75 18.56 4.70
C VAL A 204 -1.30 18.10 4.83
N PRO A 205 -0.92 17.43 5.94
CA PRO A 205 0.45 16.99 6.12
C PRO A 205 0.81 15.84 5.18
N ASP A 206 2.06 15.83 4.76
CA ASP A 206 2.58 14.87 3.79
C ASP A 206 3.20 13.65 4.47
N LEU A 207 3.00 12.47 3.89
CA LEU A 207 3.95 11.38 4.05
C LEU A 207 5.26 11.74 3.34
N VAL A 208 6.37 11.19 3.84
CA VAL A 208 7.69 11.45 3.29
C VAL A 208 8.20 10.18 2.58
N PRO A 209 8.66 10.26 1.33
CA PRO A 209 9.36 9.15 0.68
C PRO A 209 10.57 8.69 1.51
N ILE A 210 10.87 7.40 1.57
CA ILE A 210 11.95 6.90 2.42
C ILE A 210 13.34 7.42 2.02
N LEU A 211 13.55 7.70 0.73
CA LEU A 211 14.80 8.29 0.24
C LEU A 211 14.54 9.69 -0.29
N THR A 212 15.01 10.69 0.44
CA THR A 212 15.02 12.09 0.00
C THR A 212 16.43 12.68 0.05
N GLY A 213 16.65 13.76 -0.70
CA GLY A 213 17.90 14.48 -0.65
C GLY A 213 17.93 15.69 -1.54
N VAL A 214 19.12 16.28 -1.63
CA VAL A 214 19.43 17.42 -2.49
C VAL A 214 20.60 17.02 -3.36
N ASN A 215 20.49 17.18 -4.68
CA ASN A 215 21.58 16.90 -5.61
C ASN A 215 22.65 18.02 -5.57
N LYS A 216 23.72 17.87 -6.35
CA LYS A 216 24.84 18.83 -6.35
C LYS A 216 24.43 20.22 -6.84
N GLU A 217 23.35 20.27 -7.63
CA GLU A 217 22.75 21.46 -8.21
C GLU A 217 21.76 22.14 -7.24
N GLY A 218 21.58 21.62 -6.02
CA GLY A 218 20.66 22.17 -5.03
C GLY A 218 19.20 21.78 -5.24
N GLN A 219 18.90 20.89 -6.19
CA GLN A 219 17.54 20.42 -6.47
C GLN A 219 17.18 19.27 -5.53
N LYS A 220 15.99 19.36 -4.93
CA LYS A 220 15.44 18.29 -4.12
C LYS A 220 15.09 17.09 -4.99
N TYR A 221 15.33 15.88 -4.47
CA TYR A 221 14.93 14.63 -5.10
C TYR A 221 14.33 13.69 -4.06
N ALA A 222 13.44 12.82 -4.54
CA ALA A 222 12.93 11.69 -3.78
C ALA A 222 12.94 10.43 -4.64
N ASP A 223 13.12 9.28 -3.99
CA ASP A 223 13.02 7.96 -4.61
C ASP A 223 12.32 6.98 -3.66
N PHE A 224 11.86 5.87 -4.21
CA PHE A 224 11.13 4.81 -3.50
C PHE A 224 9.90 5.32 -2.73
N GLY A 225 9.27 6.43 -3.15
CA GLY A 225 8.00 6.90 -2.59
C GLY A 225 6.80 6.30 -3.31
N ILE A 226 5.67 6.15 -2.62
CA ILE A 226 4.40 5.74 -3.24
C ILE A 226 3.94 6.86 -4.19
N LYS A 227 3.74 6.51 -5.46
CA LYS A 227 3.19 7.44 -6.48
C LYS A 227 1.71 7.18 -6.74
N GLN A 228 1.32 5.92 -6.75
CA GLN A 228 -0.03 5.47 -7.03
C GLN A 228 -0.22 4.07 -6.43
N ILE A 229 -1.45 3.78 -6.02
CA ILE A 229 -1.86 2.41 -5.70
C ILE A 229 -2.35 1.75 -6.98
N SER A 230 -1.62 0.75 -7.47
CA SER A 230 -2.04 0.00 -8.64
C SER A 230 -3.16 -0.98 -8.27
N GLY A 231 -3.87 -1.51 -9.27
CA GLY A 231 -4.79 -2.64 -9.04
C GLY A 231 -4.11 -3.99 -8.94
N GLN A 232 -2.77 -4.03 -8.85
CA GLN A 232 -1.91 -5.21 -8.99
C GLN A 232 -0.69 -5.06 -8.06
N ASN A 233 -0.92 -4.97 -6.76
CA ASN A 233 0.13 -4.79 -5.76
C ASN A 233 -0.30 -5.37 -4.40
N GLY A 234 0.68 -5.72 -3.58
CA GLY A 234 0.50 -5.80 -2.14
C GLY A 234 0.70 -4.41 -1.53
N ILE A 235 -0.07 -4.10 -0.49
CA ILE A 235 0.06 -2.90 0.33
C ILE A 235 0.30 -3.35 1.77
N ALA A 236 1.33 -2.80 2.42
CA ALA A 236 1.65 -3.10 3.81
C ALA A 236 1.68 -1.83 4.66
N LEU A 237 1.15 -1.94 5.88
CA LEU A 237 1.42 -1.00 6.96
C LEU A 237 2.55 -1.59 7.81
N ILE A 238 3.63 -0.83 7.98
CA ILE A 238 4.82 -1.29 8.70
C ILE A 238 5.26 -0.27 9.74
N GLN A 239 6.03 -0.72 10.73
CA GLN A 239 6.95 0.13 11.47
C GLN A 239 8.26 0.23 10.67
N LEU A 240 8.79 1.43 10.46
CA LEU A 240 10.10 1.56 9.83
C LEU A 240 11.17 0.74 10.58
N PRO A 241 11.92 -0.14 9.90
CA PRO A 241 12.94 -0.93 10.57
C PRO A 241 14.21 -0.12 10.89
N TRP A 242 14.39 1.00 10.21
CA TRP A 242 15.54 1.91 10.23
C TRP A 242 15.08 3.37 10.15
N THR A 243 15.95 4.31 10.51
CA THR A 243 15.67 5.73 10.25
C THR A 243 15.86 6.05 8.76
N PRO A 244 15.27 7.14 8.23
CA PRO A 244 15.50 7.56 6.86
C PRO A 244 16.98 7.81 6.53
N GLU A 245 17.75 8.36 7.48
CA GLU A 245 19.19 8.61 7.34
C GLU A 245 19.99 7.32 7.26
N ASP A 246 19.64 6.35 8.11
CA ASP A 246 20.24 5.02 8.09
C ASP A 246 19.93 4.30 6.77
N PHE A 247 18.66 4.32 6.33
CA PHE A 247 18.28 3.79 5.02
C PHE A 247 19.08 4.42 3.89
N LYS A 248 19.14 5.75 3.83
CA LYS A 248 19.86 6.49 2.78
C LYS A 248 21.33 6.10 2.69
N THR A 249 21.96 5.83 3.83
CA THR A 249 23.38 5.42 3.90
C THR A 249 23.54 3.94 3.57
N ASN A 250 22.56 3.11 3.91
CA ASN A 250 22.74 1.67 3.98
C ASN A 250 21.93 0.83 2.98
N TYR A 251 21.05 1.43 2.16
CA TYR A 251 20.18 0.66 1.27
C TYR A 251 20.90 -0.06 0.13
N GLN A 252 22.03 0.46 -0.37
CA GLN A 252 22.78 -0.17 -1.46
C GLN A 252 23.79 -1.21 -0.95
N ASP A 253 23.98 -2.26 -1.75
CA ASP A 253 25.09 -3.20 -1.57
C ASP A 253 26.43 -2.48 -1.76
N THR A 254 27.42 -2.86 -0.95
CA THR A 254 28.82 -2.51 -1.14
C THR A 254 29.65 -3.78 -1.33
N LYS A 255 30.96 -3.66 -1.54
CA LYS A 255 31.85 -4.84 -1.62
C LYS A 255 31.96 -5.58 -0.27
N GLU A 256 31.70 -4.88 0.82
CA GLU A 256 31.92 -5.34 2.19
C GLU A 256 30.63 -5.77 2.91
N ARG A 257 29.47 -5.23 2.50
CA ARG A 257 28.17 -5.56 3.12
C ARG A 257 27.02 -5.54 2.12
N LEU A 258 26.01 -6.35 2.40
CA LEU A 258 24.71 -6.21 1.74
C LEU A 258 23.96 -5.00 2.32
N GLY A 259 23.26 -4.28 1.47
CA GLY A 259 22.35 -3.22 1.84
C GLY A 259 20.95 -3.73 2.12
N TYR A 260 19.98 -2.82 2.27
CA TYR A 260 18.57 -3.16 2.45
C TYR A 260 17.82 -3.42 1.15
N ARG A 261 18.40 -3.08 0.00
CA ARG A 261 17.78 -3.23 -1.32
C ARG A 261 18.53 -4.29 -2.12
N HIS A 262 17.87 -5.42 -2.32
CA HIS A 262 18.46 -6.61 -2.93
C HIS A 262 18.06 -6.75 -4.39
N TYR A 263 19.01 -7.17 -5.23
CA TYR A 263 18.73 -7.65 -6.58
C TYR A 263 18.14 -9.06 -6.53
N ILE A 264 17.04 -9.28 -7.24
CA ILE A 264 16.31 -10.54 -7.26
C ILE A 264 16.35 -11.12 -8.67
N ASN A 265 16.99 -12.29 -8.82
CA ASN A 265 17.02 -13.01 -10.09
C ASN A 265 15.72 -13.80 -10.30
N VAL A 266 15.19 -13.72 -11.51
CA VAL A 266 14.02 -14.48 -11.96
C VAL A 266 14.46 -15.45 -13.05
N THR A 267 14.10 -16.73 -12.91
CA THR A 267 14.58 -17.79 -13.83
C THR A 267 13.69 -17.98 -15.05
N ASN A 268 12.49 -17.39 -15.07
CA ASN A 268 11.59 -17.41 -16.21
C ASN A 268 11.94 -16.28 -17.20
N SER A 269 12.25 -16.63 -18.45
CA SER A 269 12.67 -15.69 -19.50
C SER A 269 11.62 -14.63 -19.90
N GLN A 270 10.36 -14.77 -19.47
CA GLN A 270 9.30 -13.79 -19.74
C GLN A 270 9.38 -12.54 -18.88
N PHE A 271 10.18 -12.56 -17.81
CA PHE A 271 10.18 -11.52 -16.79
C PHE A 271 11.60 -11.06 -16.46
N ALA A 272 11.78 -9.75 -16.33
CA ALA A 272 13.05 -9.16 -15.94
C ALA A 272 13.32 -9.34 -14.44
N ASP A 273 14.59 -9.45 -14.08
CA ASP A 273 15.04 -9.29 -12.70
C ASP A 273 14.60 -7.93 -12.13
N PHE A 274 14.52 -7.83 -10.81
CA PHE A 274 14.03 -6.64 -10.14
C PHE A 274 14.73 -6.42 -8.80
N TYR A 275 14.45 -5.29 -8.17
CA TYR A 275 14.94 -5.01 -6.84
C TYR A 275 13.82 -5.03 -5.82
N ALA A 276 14.12 -5.51 -4.62
CA ALA A 276 13.22 -5.45 -3.48
C ALA A 276 13.94 -4.84 -2.28
N ILE A 277 13.29 -3.89 -1.62
CA ILE A 277 13.70 -3.41 -0.31
C ILE A 277 13.21 -4.42 0.72
N GLU A 278 14.11 -4.98 1.52
CA GLU A 278 13.82 -5.91 2.60
C GLU A 278 13.10 -5.18 3.73
N ILE A 279 11.93 -5.68 4.14
CA ILE A 279 11.30 -5.31 5.41
C ILE A 279 11.24 -6.55 6.30
N PRO A 280 11.89 -6.55 7.48
CA PRO A 280 11.83 -7.66 8.41
C PRO A 280 10.38 -7.99 8.78
N PHE A 281 10.04 -9.27 8.82
CA PHE A 281 8.69 -9.74 9.15
C PHE A 281 8.13 -9.18 10.46
N SER A 282 8.99 -8.95 11.46
CA SER A 282 8.59 -8.39 12.76
C SER A 282 8.11 -6.94 12.71
N LYS A 283 8.31 -6.26 11.57
CA LYS A 283 7.96 -4.86 11.36
C LYS A 283 6.63 -4.67 10.65
N ALA A 284 6.05 -5.72 10.10
CA ALA A 284 4.75 -5.65 9.47
C ALA A 284 3.63 -5.60 10.52
N LEU A 285 2.73 -4.63 10.38
CA LEU A 285 1.52 -4.53 11.18
C LEU A 285 0.38 -5.24 10.45
N ASP A 286 0.10 -4.82 9.21
CA ASP A 286 -1.02 -5.31 8.42
C ASP A 286 -0.67 -5.34 6.93
N CYS A 287 -1.29 -6.25 6.17
CA CYS A 287 -1.01 -6.48 4.76
C CYS A 287 -2.30 -6.76 3.99
N ILE A 288 -2.39 -6.24 2.77
CA ILE A 288 -3.47 -6.54 1.82
C ILE A 288 -2.88 -6.79 0.43
N THR A 289 -3.40 -7.77 -0.28
CA THR A 289 -3.04 -8.09 -1.67
C THR A 289 -4.18 -7.72 -2.60
N VAL A 290 -3.93 -6.74 -3.46
CA VAL A 290 -4.86 -6.28 -4.50
C VAL A 290 -4.45 -6.88 -5.83
N CYS A 291 -5.30 -7.73 -6.41
CA CYS A 291 -5.01 -8.35 -7.71
C CYS A 291 -6.30 -8.72 -8.45
N PRO A 292 -6.46 -8.40 -9.75
CA PRO A 292 -7.68 -8.74 -10.47
C PRO A 292 -7.91 -10.24 -10.47
N LYS A 293 -9.15 -10.67 -10.30
CA LYS A 293 -9.46 -12.06 -9.94
C LYS A 293 -8.95 -13.12 -10.91
N ARG A 294 -8.93 -12.82 -12.20
CA ARG A 294 -8.43 -13.73 -13.25
C ARG A 294 -6.94 -13.61 -13.52
N ARG A 295 -6.26 -12.74 -12.77
CA ARG A 295 -4.87 -12.37 -12.98
C ARG A 295 -3.97 -12.80 -11.83
N TYR A 296 -4.49 -13.14 -10.65
CA TYR A 296 -3.66 -13.61 -9.54
C TYR A 296 -2.85 -14.86 -9.91
N LYS A 297 -1.53 -14.77 -9.75
CA LYS A 297 -0.55 -15.84 -10.05
C LYS A 297 0.34 -16.15 -8.87
N ILE A 298 0.71 -15.14 -8.10
CA ILE A 298 1.71 -15.28 -7.03
C ILE A 298 1.31 -14.46 -5.81
N ASN A 299 1.48 -15.05 -4.63
CA ASN A 299 1.36 -14.31 -3.38
C ASN A 299 2.63 -13.45 -3.17
N PRO A 300 2.52 -12.12 -3.02
CA PRO A 300 3.69 -11.27 -2.73
C PRO A 300 4.16 -11.37 -1.28
N TYR A 301 3.35 -11.95 -0.40
CA TYR A 301 3.66 -12.16 1.00
C TYR A 301 3.83 -13.64 1.36
N LYS A 302 4.39 -13.88 2.54
CA LYS A 302 4.22 -15.16 3.23
C LYS A 302 2.77 -15.27 3.71
N ASN A 303 2.16 -16.46 3.59
CA ASN A 303 0.77 -16.72 4.00
C ASN A 303 0.40 -16.33 5.43
N THR A 304 1.38 -16.12 6.32
CA THR A 304 1.13 -15.64 7.68
C THR A 304 0.79 -14.16 7.76
N PHE A 305 1.04 -13.37 6.70
CA PHE A 305 0.73 -11.93 6.62
C PHE A 305 -0.48 -11.67 5.74
N ASP A 306 -0.55 -12.33 4.59
CA ASP A 306 -1.74 -12.40 3.76
C ASP A 306 -1.67 -13.69 2.95
N LYS A 307 -2.67 -14.56 3.05
CA LYS A 307 -2.72 -15.83 2.28
C LYS A 307 -3.60 -15.74 1.03
N GLY A 308 -4.29 -14.62 0.82
CA GLY A 308 -5.23 -14.46 -0.29
C GLY A 308 -5.03 -13.17 -1.03
N TYR A 309 -6.07 -12.77 -1.76
CA TYR A 309 -6.09 -11.54 -2.52
C TYR A 309 -7.55 -11.11 -2.70
N ASN A 310 -7.76 -9.83 -3.01
CA ASN A 310 -9.07 -9.34 -3.42
C ASN A 310 -8.93 -8.29 -4.50
N ALA A 311 -10.03 -8.00 -5.20
CA ALA A 311 -10.07 -6.93 -6.19
C ALA A 311 -11.49 -6.47 -6.50
N VAL A 312 -11.56 -5.19 -6.86
CA VAL A 312 -12.73 -4.59 -7.47
C VAL A 312 -13.01 -5.23 -8.84
N THR A 313 -11.97 -5.49 -9.63
CA THR A 313 -12.10 -5.90 -11.04
C THR A 313 -11.75 -7.37 -11.28
N GLU A 314 -12.34 -7.94 -12.34
CA GLU A 314 -12.06 -9.33 -12.77
C GLU A 314 -10.74 -9.46 -13.54
N VAL A 315 -10.37 -8.43 -14.30
CA VAL A 315 -9.11 -8.29 -15.06
C VAL A 315 -8.51 -6.90 -14.79
N SER A 316 -7.26 -6.65 -15.21
CA SER A 316 -6.63 -5.33 -15.09
C SER A 316 -7.50 -4.24 -15.75
N ALA A 317 -7.55 -3.03 -15.18
CA ALA A 317 -8.42 -1.96 -15.67
C ALA A 317 -8.22 -1.64 -17.16
N LYS A 318 -6.96 -1.65 -17.62
CA LYS A 318 -6.58 -1.49 -19.04
C LYS A 318 -7.16 -2.55 -19.99
N ASN A 319 -7.52 -3.72 -19.47
CA ASN A 319 -8.06 -4.84 -20.24
C ASN A 319 -9.60 -4.95 -20.11
N LEU A 320 -10.25 -4.08 -19.32
CA LEU A 320 -11.70 -4.07 -19.20
C LEU A 320 -12.34 -3.44 -20.45
N PRO A 321 -13.39 -4.06 -21.02
CA PRO A 321 -14.21 -3.41 -22.03
C PRO A 321 -14.75 -2.07 -21.51
N LYS A 322 -14.68 -1.00 -22.32
CA LYS A 322 -15.20 0.33 -21.94
C LYS A 322 -16.70 0.32 -21.60
N SER A 323 -17.46 -0.66 -22.08
CA SER A 323 -18.86 -0.88 -21.69
C SER A 323 -19.01 -1.13 -20.19
N ASP A 324 -18.03 -1.81 -19.59
CA ASP A 324 -18.11 -2.34 -18.23
C ASP A 324 -17.50 -1.39 -17.20
N TRP A 325 -16.78 -0.35 -17.61
CA TRP A 325 -16.07 0.54 -16.70
C TRP A 325 -16.99 1.12 -15.60
N GLN A 326 -18.22 1.50 -15.96
CA GLN A 326 -19.18 2.06 -15.00
C GLN A 326 -19.57 1.09 -13.89
N LYS A 327 -19.47 -0.22 -14.12
CA LYS A 327 -19.74 -1.26 -13.10
C LYS A 327 -18.76 -1.18 -11.93
N TYR A 328 -17.54 -0.71 -12.17
CA TYR A 328 -16.45 -0.70 -11.20
C TYR A 328 -16.12 0.68 -10.66
N SER A 329 -16.59 1.74 -11.33
CA SER A 329 -16.38 3.14 -10.95
C SER A 329 -16.81 3.39 -9.51
N GLY A 330 -15.94 3.99 -8.69
CA GLY A 330 -16.25 4.37 -7.32
C GLY A 330 -16.35 3.20 -6.33
N LEU A 331 -15.91 2.00 -6.71
CA LEU A 331 -15.82 0.86 -5.78
C LEU A 331 -14.43 0.79 -5.12
N GLY A 332 -14.40 0.38 -3.86
CA GLY A 332 -13.18 0.13 -3.09
C GLY A 332 -13.19 -1.24 -2.42
N LEU A 333 -12.06 -1.62 -1.86
CA LEU A 333 -11.93 -2.77 -0.97
C LEU A 333 -12.08 -2.29 0.47
N ILE A 334 -13.17 -2.69 1.14
CA ILE A 334 -13.49 -2.30 2.50
C ILE A 334 -13.35 -3.53 3.40
N ARG A 335 -12.63 -3.38 4.52
CA ARG A 335 -12.48 -4.45 5.51
C ARG A 335 -13.85 -4.76 6.12
N LYS A 336 -14.22 -6.04 6.15
CA LYS A 336 -15.52 -6.51 6.64
C LYS A 336 -15.65 -6.25 8.13
N TRP A 337 -16.88 -5.95 8.54
CA TRP A 337 -17.28 -5.86 9.94
C TRP A 337 -18.14 -7.06 10.30
N ASP A 338 -17.77 -7.83 11.33
CA ASP A 338 -18.49 -9.04 11.74
C ASP A 338 -19.70 -8.77 12.67
N GLY A 339 -20.00 -7.49 12.92
CA GLY A 339 -21.00 -7.04 13.89
C GLY A 339 -20.38 -6.55 15.20
N LYS A 340 -19.12 -6.90 15.49
CA LYS A 340 -18.41 -6.53 16.72
C LYS A 340 -17.02 -5.93 16.48
N LYS A 341 -16.30 -6.40 15.46
CA LYS A 341 -14.97 -5.92 15.08
C LYS A 341 -14.74 -6.05 13.57
N PHE A 342 -13.68 -5.40 13.09
CA PHE A 342 -13.16 -5.66 11.76
C PHE A 342 -12.57 -7.07 11.68
N VAL A 343 -12.84 -7.76 10.58
CA VAL A 343 -12.31 -9.09 10.26
C VAL A 343 -10.85 -8.95 9.84
N ASP A 344 -10.01 -9.83 10.37
CA ASP A 344 -8.57 -9.82 10.14
C ASP A 344 -7.96 -11.22 10.36
N ASP A 345 -8.12 -12.12 9.40
CA ASP A 345 -7.53 -13.47 9.44
C ASP A 345 -6.28 -13.62 8.55
N ASN A 346 -5.62 -12.49 8.26
CA ASN A 346 -4.46 -12.37 7.39
C ASN A 346 -4.76 -12.98 6.01
N ASN A 347 -5.88 -12.55 5.42
CA ASN A 347 -6.40 -13.07 4.17
C ASN A 347 -7.31 -12.06 3.49
N SER A 348 -6.76 -11.36 2.51
CA SER A 348 -7.51 -10.35 1.74
C SER A 348 -8.83 -10.86 1.16
N THR A 349 -8.91 -12.16 0.82
CA THR A 349 -10.13 -12.79 0.30
C THR A 349 -11.28 -12.79 1.32
N SER A 350 -11.00 -13.09 2.59
CA SER A 350 -12.02 -13.11 3.66
C SER A 350 -12.14 -11.77 4.36
N ASP A 351 -11.06 -11.02 4.50
CA ASP A 351 -11.00 -9.77 5.27
C ASP A 351 -11.71 -8.62 4.57
N PHE A 352 -11.69 -8.57 3.23
CA PHE A 352 -12.24 -7.45 2.47
C PHE A 352 -13.46 -7.84 1.64
N GLU A 353 -14.29 -6.85 1.37
CA GLU A 353 -15.41 -6.90 0.43
C GLU A 353 -15.35 -5.71 -0.53
N VAL A 354 -15.93 -5.89 -1.71
CA VAL A 354 -16.05 -4.81 -2.70
C VAL A 354 -17.34 -4.04 -2.41
N LYS A 355 -17.21 -2.74 -2.14
CA LYS A 355 -18.32 -1.82 -1.85
C LYS A 355 -18.07 -0.45 -2.45
N PRO A 356 -19.10 0.40 -2.63
CA PRO A 356 -18.89 1.81 -2.93
C PRO A 356 -17.95 2.44 -1.90
N ALA A 357 -16.99 3.23 -2.38
CA ALA A 357 -16.00 3.91 -1.54
C ALA A 357 -16.68 4.73 -0.45
N SER A 358 -16.25 4.58 0.81
CA SER A 358 -16.90 5.21 1.96
C SER A 358 -16.93 6.74 1.85
N LEU A 359 -15.89 7.34 1.27
CA LEU A 359 -15.77 8.79 1.09
C LEU A 359 -16.55 9.34 -0.12
N GLY A 360 -17.08 8.46 -0.99
CA GLY A 360 -17.94 8.83 -2.12
C GLY A 360 -19.43 8.85 -1.79
N LEU A 361 -19.83 8.34 -0.62
CA LEU A 361 -21.21 8.35 -0.19
C LEU A 361 -21.62 9.78 0.22
N LYS A 362 -22.44 10.44 -0.62
CA LYS A 362 -23.07 11.71 -0.24
C LYS A 362 -23.82 11.49 1.08
N LYS A 363 -23.43 12.20 2.15
CA LYS A 363 -24.17 12.17 3.41
C LYS A 363 -25.64 12.50 3.08
N ALA A 364 -26.56 11.65 3.52
CA ALA A 364 -27.98 11.95 3.38
C ALA A 364 -28.21 13.34 3.97
N THR A 365 -28.70 14.26 3.16
CA THR A 365 -29.14 15.57 3.64
C THR A 365 -30.15 15.29 4.76
N PRO A 366 -30.00 15.87 5.96
CA PRO A 366 -31.02 15.77 6.98
C PRO A 366 -32.33 16.20 6.33
N THR A 367 -33.31 15.29 6.30
CA THR A 367 -34.66 15.67 5.91
C THR A 367 -35.14 16.60 7.01
N ASP A 368 -35.37 17.87 6.66
CA ASP A 368 -36.01 18.83 7.53
C ASP A 368 -37.31 18.19 8.04
N LYS A 369 -37.38 17.96 9.36
CA LYS A 369 -38.60 17.58 10.07
C LYS A 369 -39.13 18.79 10.82
#